data_AF-A0A1T4W1B2-F1
#
_entry.id   AF-A0A1T4W1B2-F1
#
_cell.length_a   1.000
_cell.length_b   1.000
_cell.length_c   1.000
_cell.angle_alpha   90.00
_cell.angle_beta   90.00
_cell.angle_gamma   90.00
#
_symmetry.space_group_name_H-M   'P 1'
#
loop_
_entity.id
_entity.type
_entity.pdbx_description
1 polymer ?
#
loop_
_entity_poly.entity_id
_entity_poly.type
_entity_poly.pdbx_seq_one_letter_code
_entity_poly.pdbx_strand_id
1 'polypeptide(L)'
;MALDLSPFFERYENIIRQVDAVFAQVQEQYPEQVRCGRGCSDCCYALFDLSLVEALYLNHHFNERFTGMERSEVLDRADEADREIHRLKRRAYRASQDGRSTADILVEMGKARVRCPLLGKDDLCVLYENRPLTCRLYGVPLNINGEPHSCGRSGFEPGKAYPTVHVEKLQDSLMNLSHDLALAIKSRYSELGAMLVPPSMALLTDYDESYLGVPSAGEAEKQPAQEQTAETPIPSMDKVSDACNGCDKDESACATCKDKSFSVVLGGSDDEE
;
A
#
# COMPACT_ATOMS: atom_id res chain seq x y z
N MET A 1 -12.94 18.31 18.13
CA MET A 1 -11.71 18.26 18.95
C MET A 1 -10.65 17.84 17.96
N ALA A 2 -9.63 18.65 17.64
CA ALA A 2 -8.73 18.31 16.54
C ALA A 2 -8.16 16.90 16.73
N LEU A 3 -8.36 16.02 15.74
CA LEU A 3 -7.90 14.64 15.79
C LEU A 3 -6.38 14.63 15.90
N ASP A 4 -5.86 14.02 16.95
CA ASP A 4 -4.43 13.83 17.10
C ASP A 4 -3.99 12.55 16.40
N LEU A 5 -3.36 12.72 15.23
CA LEU A 5 -2.83 11.61 14.42
C LEU A 5 -1.33 11.41 14.62
N SER A 6 -0.67 12.26 15.41
CA SER A 6 0.78 12.27 15.60
C SER A 6 1.35 10.91 16.02
N PRO A 7 0.74 10.16 16.97
CA PRO A 7 1.25 8.85 17.38
C PRO A 7 1.27 7.82 16.24
N PHE A 8 0.33 7.92 15.29
CA PHE A 8 0.28 7.03 14.13
C PHE A 8 1.31 7.44 13.08
N PHE A 9 1.53 8.75 12.90
CA PHE A 9 2.58 9.27 12.03
C PHE A 9 3.97 8.88 12.53
N GLU A 10 4.25 8.95 13.84
CA GLU A 10 5.52 8.49 14.40
C GLU A 10 5.78 6.99 14.14
N ARG A 11 4.74 6.16 14.29
CA ARG A 11 4.81 4.72 13.97
C ARG A 11 5.05 4.50 12.47
N TYR A 12 4.37 5.25 11.61
CA TYR A 12 4.55 5.19 10.16
C TYR A 12 5.97 5.62 9.76
N GLU A 13 6.47 6.73 10.30
CA GLU A 13 7.83 7.21 10.06
C GLU A 13 8.88 6.20 10.50
N ASN A 14 8.62 5.43 11.56
CA ASN A 14 9.51 4.35 11.95
C ASN A 14 9.61 3.23 10.89
N ILE A 15 8.47 2.84 10.31
CA ILE A 15 8.44 1.90 9.17
C ILE A 15 9.21 2.47 7.98
N ILE A 16 9.01 3.75 7.69
CA ILE A 16 9.70 4.44 6.60
C ILE A 16 11.22 4.49 6.81
N ARG A 17 11.69 4.78 8.03
CA ARG A 17 13.13 4.75 8.35
C ARG A 17 13.74 3.38 8.14
N GLN A 18 13.03 2.32 8.52
CA GLN A 18 13.49 0.94 8.30
C GLN A 18 13.60 0.62 6.81
N VAL A 19 12.62 1.05 6.01
CA VAL A 19 12.60 0.85 4.56
C VAL A 19 13.72 1.62 3.87
N ASP A 20 13.94 2.88 4.27
CA ASP A 20 15.03 3.70 3.75
C ASP A 20 16.39 3.07 4.07
N ALA A 21 16.56 2.46 5.26
CA ALA A 21 17.77 1.74 5.63
C ALA A 21 18.01 0.49 4.76
N VAL A 22 16.95 -0.29 4.49
CA VAL A 22 17.03 -1.44 3.58
C VAL A 22 17.39 -0.99 2.16
N PHE A 23 16.78 0.09 1.67
CA PHE A 23 17.11 0.65 0.37
C PHE A 23 18.59 1.07 0.30
N ALA A 24 19.09 1.78 1.31
CA ALA A 24 20.48 2.22 1.38
C ALA A 24 21.45 1.03 1.38
N GLN A 25 21.13 -0.04 2.11
CA GLN A 25 21.92 -1.27 2.13
C GLN A 25 21.99 -1.93 0.75
N VAL A 26 20.87 -2.04 0.03
CA VAL A 26 20.87 -2.60 -1.33
C VAL A 26 21.63 -1.69 -2.29
N GLN A 27 21.51 -0.37 -2.15
CA GLN A 27 22.24 0.59 -2.96
C GLN A 27 23.77 0.50 -2.74
N GLU A 28 24.21 0.30 -1.50
CA GLU A 28 25.62 0.12 -1.16
C GLU A 28 26.19 -1.19 -1.73
N GLN A 29 25.40 -2.27 -1.67
CA GLN A 29 25.80 -3.58 -2.19
C GLN A 29 25.76 -3.66 -3.73
N TYR A 30 24.84 -2.93 -4.37
CA TYR A 30 24.58 -3.01 -5.81
C TYR A 30 24.48 -1.61 -6.47
N PRO A 31 25.55 -0.79 -6.42
CA PRO A 31 25.51 0.60 -6.86
C PRO A 31 25.30 0.76 -8.38
N GLU A 32 25.74 -0.20 -9.19
CA GLU A 32 25.57 -0.15 -10.65
C GLU A 32 24.14 -0.54 -11.08
N GLN A 33 23.45 -1.32 -10.24
CA GLN A 33 22.11 -1.83 -10.49
C GLN A 33 21.03 -0.87 -9.95
N VAL A 34 21.27 -0.26 -8.79
CA VAL A 34 20.36 0.75 -8.23
C VAL A 34 20.58 2.10 -8.91
N ARG A 35 19.85 2.32 -10.01
CA ARG A 35 19.89 3.58 -10.78
C ARG A 35 18.83 4.60 -10.35
N CYS A 36 18.09 4.30 -9.28
CA CYS A 36 17.07 5.18 -8.75
C CYS A 36 17.71 6.35 -7.99
N GLY A 37 17.18 7.57 -8.19
CA GLY A 37 17.68 8.78 -7.54
C GLY A 37 16.73 9.95 -7.75
N ARG A 38 17.05 11.11 -7.15
CA ARG A 38 16.28 12.36 -7.37
C ARG A 38 16.23 12.68 -8.86
N GLY A 39 15.03 12.91 -9.39
CA GLY A 39 14.79 13.15 -10.83
C GLY A 39 14.48 11.89 -11.65
N CYS A 40 14.56 10.69 -11.07
CA CYS A 40 14.00 9.50 -11.70
C CYS A 40 12.47 9.49 -11.51
N SER A 41 11.71 9.72 -12.58
CA SER A 41 10.25 9.88 -12.54
C SER A 41 9.45 8.68 -13.08
N ASP A 42 10.06 7.52 -13.35
CA ASP A 42 9.34 6.38 -13.95
C ASP A 42 8.23 5.83 -13.03
N CYS A 43 8.52 5.69 -11.73
CA CYS A 43 7.52 5.30 -10.73
C CYS A 43 6.40 6.33 -10.56
N CYS A 44 6.64 7.59 -10.92
CA CYS A 44 5.63 8.65 -10.86
C CYS A 44 4.55 8.51 -11.93
N TYR A 45 4.63 7.52 -12.81
CA TYR A 45 3.56 7.17 -13.75
C TYR A 45 2.90 5.83 -13.42
N ALA A 46 3.37 5.12 -12.39
CA ALA A 46 2.78 3.86 -11.98
C ALA A 46 1.47 4.10 -11.22
N LEU A 47 0.51 3.19 -11.41
CA LEU A 47 -0.72 3.17 -10.62
C LEU A 47 -0.50 2.38 -9.34
N PHE A 48 -0.82 3.00 -8.22
CA PHE A 48 -0.83 2.38 -6.90
C PHE A 48 -1.81 3.11 -5.99
N ASP A 49 -2.25 2.41 -4.96
CA ASP A 49 -3.08 2.97 -3.90
C ASP A 49 -2.27 3.04 -2.59
N LEU A 50 -2.67 3.95 -1.73
CA LEU A 50 -2.12 4.19 -0.41
C LEU A 50 -3.01 3.55 0.64
N SER A 51 -2.41 3.04 1.71
CA SER A 51 -3.17 2.74 2.93
C SER A 51 -3.75 4.03 3.55
N LEU A 52 -4.76 3.91 4.43
CA LEU A 52 -5.36 5.08 5.08
C LEU A 52 -4.31 5.94 5.82
N VAL A 53 -3.41 5.31 6.58
CA VAL A 53 -2.37 6.03 7.32
C VAL A 53 -1.45 6.82 6.38
N GLU A 54 -1.10 6.27 5.22
CA GLU A 54 -0.30 6.95 4.20
C GLU A 54 -1.06 8.11 3.56
N ALA A 55 -2.34 7.92 3.26
CA ALA A 55 -3.18 8.95 2.68
C ALA A 55 -3.32 10.15 3.63
N LEU A 56 -3.55 9.88 4.92
CA LEU A 56 -3.61 10.91 5.97
C LEU A 56 -2.27 11.62 6.15
N TYR A 57 -1.16 10.87 6.20
CA TYR A 57 0.19 11.43 6.32
C TYR A 57 0.54 12.34 5.14
N LEU A 58 0.21 11.90 3.93
CA LEU A 58 0.44 12.67 2.70
C LEU A 58 -0.42 13.94 2.67
N ASN A 59 -1.70 13.83 3.00
CA ASN A 59 -2.63 14.97 3.07
C ASN A 59 -2.20 16.00 4.11
N HIS A 60 -1.78 15.54 5.29
CA HIS A 60 -1.28 16.39 6.37
C HIS A 60 -0.10 17.24 5.90
N HIS A 61 0.98 16.61 5.42
CA HIS A 61 2.15 17.36 4.96
C HIS A 61 1.90 18.18 3.70
N PHE A 62 0.97 17.77 2.84
CA PHE A 62 0.54 18.59 1.71
C PHE A 62 -0.07 19.91 2.18
N ASN A 63 -1.01 19.85 3.12
CA ASN A 63 -1.71 21.03 3.64
C ASN A 63 -0.82 21.91 4.53
N GLU A 64 0.16 21.33 5.23
CA GLU A 64 1.18 22.09 5.96
C GLU A 64 2.12 22.85 5.02
N ARG A 65 2.52 22.22 3.92
CA ARG A 65 3.55 22.76 3.01
C ARG A 65 3.02 23.77 2.01
N PHE A 66 1.83 23.54 1.45
CA PHE A 66 1.35 24.31 0.31
C PHE A 66 0.12 25.15 0.65
N THR A 67 0.18 26.43 0.25
CA THR A 67 -0.96 27.36 0.33
C THR A 67 -1.07 28.15 -0.97
N GLY A 68 -2.22 28.79 -1.20
CA GLY A 68 -2.43 29.67 -2.35
C GLY A 68 -2.26 28.98 -3.72
N MET A 69 -1.50 29.61 -4.62
CA MET A 69 -1.38 29.20 -6.02
C MET A 69 -0.67 27.86 -6.19
N GLU A 70 0.41 27.61 -5.44
CA GLU A 70 1.15 26.34 -5.52
C GLU A 70 0.27 25.15 -5.12
N ARG A 71 -0.57 25.33 -4.09
CA ARG A 71 -1.57 24.33 -3.69
C ARG A 71 -2.55 24.06 -4.84
N SER A 72 -3.06 25.11 -5.48
CA SER A 72 -3.97 24.98 -6.62
C SER A 72 -3.35 24.19 -7.77
N GLU A 73 -2.10 24.49 -8.15
CA GLU A 73 -1.41 23.77 -9.23
C GLU A 73 -1.24 22.27 -8.96
N VAL A 74 -1.05 21.88 -7.69
CA VAL A 74 -1.00 20.45 -7.30
C VAL A 74 -2.39 19.82 -7.37
N LEU A 75 -3.43 20.51 -6.89
CA LEU A 75 -4.80 20.00 -6.90
C LEU A 75 -5.38 19.90 -8.31
N ASP A 76 -5.04 20.81 -9.22
CA ASP A 76 -5.44 20.71 -10.64
C ASP A 76 -4.87 19.42 -11.26
N ARG A 77 -3.59 19.12 -11.00
CA ARG A 77 -2.98 17.84 -11.41
C ARG A 77 -3.64 16.63 -10.73
N ALA A 78 -4.09 16.78 -9.49
CA ALA A 78 -4.81 15.72 -8.78
C ALA A 78 -6.19 15.44 -9.41
N ASP A 79 -6.94 16.48 -9.79
CA ASP A 79 -8.22 16.32 -10.51
C ASP A 79 -8.01 15.66 -11.88
N GLU A 80 -6.99 16.05 -12.63
CA GLU A 80 -6.63 15.41 -13.90
C GLU A 80 -6.32 13.91 -13.72
N ALA A 81 -5.43 13.58 -12.78
CA ALA A 81 -5.05 12.20 -12.48
C ALA A 81 -6.25 11.36 -12.02
N ASP A 82 -7.12 11.92 -11.15
CA ASP A 82 -8.29 11.22 -10.65
C ASP A 82 -9.30 10.90 -11.77
N ARG A 83 -9.53 11.85 -12.68
CA ARG A 83 -10.39 11.63 -13.86
C ARG A 83 -9.85 10.53 -14.75
N GLU A 84 -8.54 10.44 -14.94
CA GLU A 84 -7.91 9.36 -15.69
C GLU A 84 -8.07 8.01 -15.00
N ILE A 85 -7.80 7.95 -13.69
CA ILE A 85 -7.97 6.74 -12.86
C ILE A 85 -9.43 6.29 -12.89
N HIS A 86 -10.39 7.19 -12.75
CA HIS A 86 -11.81 6.88 -12.82
C HIS A 86 -12.21 6.28 -14.18
N ARG A 87 -11.69 6.83 -15.30
CA ARG A 87 -11.91 6.25 -16.64
C ARG A 87 -11.30 4.86 -16.76
N LEU A 88 -10.13 4.62 -16.17
CA LEU A 88 -9.48 3.31 -16.13
C LEU A 88 -10.30 2.30 -15.32
N LYS A 89 -10.68 2.64 -14.08
CA LYS A 89 -11.54 1.81 -13.22
C LYS A 89 -12.86 1.47 -13.91
N ARG A 90 -13.48 2.43 -14.61
CA ARG A 90 -14.71 2.20 -15.38
C ARG A 90 -14.51 1.22 -16.54
N ARG A 91 -13.38 1.28 -17.24
CA ARG A 91 -13.04 0.32 -18.31
C ARG A 91 -12.79 -1.08 -17.74
N ALA A 92 -12.03 -1.17 -16.65
CA ALA A 92 -11.78 -2.43 -15.95
C ALA A 92 -13.07 -3.09 -15.45
N TYR A 93 -13.97 -2.29 -14.86
CA TYR A 93 -15.29 -2.78 -14.43
C TYR A 93 -16.12 -3.32 -15.59
N ARG A 94 -16.18 -2.61 -16.72
CA ARG A 94 -16.89 -3.09 -17.92
C ARG A 94 -16.28 -4.39 -18.46
N ALA A 95 -14.94 -4.46 -18.56
CA ALA A 95 -14.24 -5.66 -18.98
C ALA A 95 -14.56 -6.87 -18.09
N SER A 96 -14.67 -6.66 -16.77
CA SER A 96 -15.08 -7.71 -15.82
C SER A 96 -16.53 -8.16 -16.07
N GLN A 97 -17.45 -7.23 -16.35
CA GLN A 97 -18.84 -7.57 -16.71
C GLN A 97 -18.93 -8.34 -18.03
N ASP A 98 -18.02 -8.05 -18.97
CA ASP A 98 -17.93 -8.76 -20.26
C ASP A 98 -17.27 -10.15 -20.15
N GLY A 99 -16.96 -10.61 -18.93
CA GLY A 99 -16.42 -11.95 -18.66
C GLY A 99 -14.92 -12.10 -18.87
N ARG A 100 -14.16 -11.01 -19.02
CA ARG A 100 -12.69 -11.08 -19.05
C ARG A 100 -12.14 -11.56 -17.71
N SER A 101 -11.02 -12.28 -17.76
CA SER A 101 -10.36 -12.79 -16.55
C SER A 101 -9.85 -11.63 -15.69
N THR A 102 -9.93 -11.79 -14.36
CA THR A 102 -9.40 -10.82 -13.41
C THR A 102 -7.89 -10.61 -13.61
N ALA A 103 -7.14 -11.67 -13.90
CA ALA A 103 -5.70 -11.60 -14.13
C ALA A 103 -5.36 -10.69 -15.33
N ASP A 104 -6.07 -10.83 -16.45
CA ASP A 104 -5.83 -9.99 -17.63
C ASP A 104 -6.13 -8.51 -17.36
N ILE A 105 -7.22 -8.24 -16.64
CA ILE A 105 -7.61 -6.88 -16.25
C ILE A 105 -6.53 -6.26 -15.36
N LEU A 106 -6.02 -7.00 -14.38
CA LEU A 106 -4.95 -6.53 -13.49
C LEU A 106 -3.65 -6.27 -14.26
N VAL A 107 -3.29 -7.11 -15.23
CA VAL A 107 -2.12 -6.89 -16.10
C VAL A 107 -2.31 -5.64 -16.96
N GLU A 108 -3.49 -5.41 -17.54
CA GLU A 108 -3.79 -4.19 -18.30
C GLU A 108 -3.73 -2.94 -17.40
N MET A 109 -4.27 -3.02 -16.19
CA MET A 109 -4.20 -1.93 -15.21
C MET A 109 -2.76 -1.64 -14.77
N GLY A 110 -1.95 -2.66 -14.50
CA GLY A 110 -0.54 -2.51 -14.12
C GLY A 110 0.32 -1.87 -15.22
N LYS A 111 -0.10 -1.98 -16.49
CA LYS A 111 0.56 -1.32 -17.63
C LYS A 111 0.07 0.12 -17.86
N ALA A 112 -1.06 0.50 -17.28
CA ALA A 112 -1.58 1.84 -17.44
C ALA A 112 -0.67 2.85 -16.76
N ARG A 113 -0.42 3.96 -17.44
CA ARG A 113 0.44 5.03 -16.97
C ARG A 113 -0.38 6.28 -16.71
N VAL A 114 -0.49 6.68 -15.45
CA VAL A 114 -1.16 7.92 -15.04
C VAL A 114 -0.16 8.77 -14.29
N ARG A 115 -0.04 10.04 -14.68
CA ARG A 115 0.91 10.97 -14.08
C ARG A 115 0.53 11.24 -12.62
N CYS A 116 1.46 11.02 -11.70
CA CYS A 116 1.28 11.33 -10.29
C CYS A 116 1.08 12.85 -10.09
N PRO A 117 0.11 13.28 -9.27
CA PRO A 117 -0.14 14.70 -9.02
C PRO A 117 1.06 15.42 -8.37
N LEU A 118 1.85 14.69 -7.60
CA LEU A 118 3.01 15.23 -6.89
C LEU A 118 4.25 15.39 -7.78
N LEU A 119 4.24 14.88 -9.01
CA LEU A 119 5.36 15.07 -9.94
C LEU A 119 5.38 16.52 -10.41
N GLY A 120 6.42 17.27 -10.04
CA GLY A 120 6.68 18.65 -10.44
C GLY A 120 7.00 18.82 -11.93
N LYS A 121 7.23 20.07 -12.35
CA LYS A 121 7.57 20.42 -13.74
C LYS A 121 9.02 20.02 -14.11
N ASP A 122 9.84 19.78 -13.11
CA ASP A 122 11.28 19.46 -13.16
C ASP A 122 11.58 17.97 -12.92
N ASP A 123 10.56 17.09 -13.08
CA ASP A 123 10.62 15.67 -12.76
C ASP A 123 10.96 15.38 -11.27
N LEU A 124 10.80 16.36 -10.38
CA LEU A 124 10.97 16.18 -8.94
C LEU A 124 9.62 16.10 -8.23
N CYS A 125 9.51 15.17 -7.29
CA CYS A 125 8.34 15.10 -6.42
C CYS A 125 8.30 16.33 -5.51
N VAL A 126 7.18 17.06 -5.50
CA VAL A 126 7.01 18.26 -4.68
C VAL A 126 6.90 17.93 -3.17
N LEU A 127 6.63 16.67 -2.83
CA LEU A 127 6.66 16.08 -1.48
C LEU A 127 7.69 14.94 -1.40
N TYR A 128 8.90 15.14 -1.91
CA TYR A 128 9.92 14.09 -2.00
C TYR A 128 10.28 13.46 -0.63
N GLU A 129 10.36 14.26 0.42
CA GLU A 129 10.75 13.78 1.76
C GLU A 129 9.63 13.00 2.46
N ASN A 130 8.37 13.24 2.08
CA ASN A 130 7.18 12.57 2.64
C ASN A 130 6.57 11.58 1.63
N ARG A 131 7.42 10.98 0.77
CA ARG A 131 6.97 9.99 -0.23
C ARG A 131 6.40 8.74 0.45
N PRO A 132 5.32 8.15 -0.11
CA PRO A 132 4.76 6.88 0.35
C PRO A 132 5.74 5.70 0.25
N LEU A 133 5.39 4.59 0.90
CA LEU A 133 6.18 3.37 0.96
C LEU A 133 6.56 2.86 -0.45
N THR A 134 5.57 2.75 -1.33
CA THR A 134 5.75 2.27 -2.71
C THR A 134 6.79 3.08 -3.48
N CYS A 135 6.84 4.40 -3.26
CA CYS A 135 7.79 5.29 -3.93
C CYS A 135 9.23 5.12 -3.42
N ARG A 136 9.41 4.62 -2.18
CA ARG A 136 10.72 4.37 -1.57
C ARG A 136 11.29 3.02 -1.97
N LEU A 137 10.42 2.05 -2.24
CA LEU A 137 10.79 0.68 -2.60
C LEU A 137 11.08 0.47 -4.09
N TYR A 138 10.54 1.30 -4.98
CA TYR A 138 10.57 1.06 -6.43
C TYR A 138 11.98 0.85 -7.05
N GLY A 139 13.03 1.40 -6.43
CA GLY A 139 14.40 1.29 -6.93
C GLY A 139 15.14 0.00 -6.57
N VAL A 140 14.57 -0.86 -5.72
CA VAL A 140 15.15 -2.15 -5.30
C VAL A 140 14.29 -3.32 -5.77
N PRO A 141 14.83 -4.55 -5.86
CA PRO A 141 14.06 -5.73 -6.21
C PRO A 141 13.00 -6.02 -5.13
N LEU A 142 11.77 -6.23 -5.57
CA LEU A 142 10.62 -6.52 -4.73
C LEU A 142 10.20 -7.97 -4.92
N ASN A 143 9.72 -8.60 -3.86
CA ASN A 143 9.02 -9.86 -3.94
C ASN A 143 7.53 -9.56 -3.79
N ILE A 144 6.75 -9.89 -4.81
CA ILE A 144 5.29 -9.75 -4.83
C ILE A 144 4.70 -11.12 -5.16
N ASN A 145 3.93 -11.70 -4.24
CA ASN A 145 3.33 -13.03 -4.35
C ASN A 145 4.34 -14.15 -4.68
N GLY A 146 5.56 -14.04 -4.17
CA GLY A 146 6.63 -15.01 -4.44
C GLY A 146 7.40 -14.74 -5.73
N GLU A 147 6.98 -13.76 -6.54
CA GLU A 147 7.64 -13.39 -7.80
C GLU A 147 8.54 -12.17 -7.62
N PRO A 148 9.79 -12.21 -8.11
CA PRO A 148 10.68 -11.06 -8.07
C PRO A 148 10.31 -10.05 -9.17
N HIS A 149 10.10 -8.80 -8.77
CA HIS A 149 9.88 -7.67 -9.66
C HIS A 149 10.95 -6.61 -9.46
N SER A 150 11.38 -5.97 -10.54
CA SER A 150 12.31 -4.85 -10.48
C SER A 150 11.91 -3.78 -11.50
N CYS A 151 12.31 -2.53 -11.22
CA CYS A 151 12.09 -1.42 -12.15
C CYS A 151 12.84 -1.66 -13.46
N GLY A 152 12.18 -1.46 -14.61
CA GLY A 152 12.80 -1.62 -15.94
C GLY A 152 13.94 -0.64 -16.24
N ARG A 153 14.13 0.40 -15.43
CA ARG A 153 15.28 1.32 -15.50
C ARG A 153 16.44 0.93 -14.59
N SER A 154 16.24 -0.02 -13.68
CA SER A 154 17.32 -0.56 -12.85
C SER A 154 18.27 -1.40 -13.70
N GLY A 155 19.46 -1.68 -13.17
CA GLY A 155 20.43 -2.61 -13.77
C GLY A 155 20.27 -4.05 -13.29
N PHE A 156 19.19 -4.41 -12.61
CA PHE A 156 18.97 -5.78 -12.14
C PHE A 156 18.65 -6.70 -13.33
N GLU A 157 19.47 -7.72 -13.52
CA GLU A 157 19.34 -8.68 -14.62
C GLU A 157 18.50 -9.91 -14.24
N PRO A 158 17.58 -10.37 -15.12
CA PRO A 158 16.85 -11.61 -14.91
C PRO A 158 17.77 -12.82 -14.73
N GLY A 159 17.42 -13.72 -13.81
CA GLY A 159 18.15 -14.99 -13.57
C GLY A 159 19.35 -14.88 -12.61
N LYS A 160 19.68 -13.68 -12.11
CA LYS A 160 20.66 -13.49 -11.03
C LYS A 160 19.95 -13.38 -9.68
N ALA A 161 20.62 -13.86 -8.63
CA ALA A 161 20.11 -13.78 -7.26
C ALA A 161 20.43 -12.39 -6.65
N TYR A 162 19.39 -11.66 -6.28
CA TYR A 162 19.47 -10.38 -5.59
C TYR A 162 18.60 -10.43 -4.33
N PRO A 163 18.92 -9.65 -3.28
CA PRO A 163 18.02 -9.48 -2.15
C PRO A 163 16.70 -8.87 -2.65
N THR A 164 15.58 -9.39 -2.13
CA THR A 164 14.24 -8.89 -2.44
C THR A 164 13.55 -8.42 -1.17
N VAL A 165 12.78 -7.35 -1.29
CA VAL A 165 11.94 -6.85 -0.20
C VAL A 165 10.55 -7.46 -0.31
N HIS A 166 10.08 -8.11 0.75
CA HIS A 166 8.73 -8.67 0.84
C HIS A 166 7.72 -7.54 1.06
N VAL A 167 6.98 -7.19 0.00
CA VAL A 167 6.05 -6.06 0.02
C VAL A 167 4.83 -6.35 0.89
N GLU A 168 4.38 -7.60 0.95
CA GLU A 168 3.19 -8.03 1.69
C GLU A 168 3.32 -7.71 3.18
N LYS A 169 4.46 -8.03 3.79
CA LYS A 169 4.69 -7.77 5.22
C LYS A 169 4.63 -6.28 5.57
N LEU A 170 5.11 -5.44 4.65
CA LEU A 170 5.07 -3.99 4.82
C LEU A 170 3.64 -3.47 4.63
N GLN A 171 2.91 -3.98 3.63
CA GLN A 171 1.50 -3.67 3.42
C GLN A 171 0.66 -4.09 4.64
N ASP A 172 0.82 -5.31 5.16
CA ASP A 172 0.14 -5.79 6.37
C ASP A 172 0.41 -4.87 7.56
N SER A 173 1.66 -4.43 7.73
CA SER A 173 2.03 -3.50 8.79
C SER A 173 1.31 -2.15 8.67
N LEU A 174 1.19 -1.62 7.45
CA LEU A 174 0.46 -0.38 7.17
C LEU A 174 -1.05 -0.53 7.32
N MET A 175 -1.62 -1.67 6.95
CA MET A 175 -3.04 -1.98 7.12
C MET A 175 -3.40 -2.13 8.60
N ASN A 176 -2.57 -2.81 9.38
CA ASN A 176 -2.73 -2.91 10.83
C ASN A 176 -2.64 -1.52 11.50
N LEU A 177 -1.67 -0.70 11.09
CA LEU A 177 -1.56 0.67 11.59
C LEU A 177 -2.79 1.53 11.23
N SER A 178 -3.34 1.34 10.03
CA SER A 178 -4.57 1.99 9.57
C SER A 178 -5.80 1.52 10.37
N HIS A 179 -5.87 0.25 10.73
CA HIS A 179 -6.91 -0.30 11.59
C HIS A 179 -6.83 0.26 13.02
N ASP A 180 -5.63 0.27 13.62
CA ASP A 180 -5.40 0.87 14.94
C ASP A 180 -5.84 2.34 14.97
N LEU A 181 -5.54 3.09 13.90
CA LEU A 181 -5.95 4.48 13.74
C LEU A 181 -7.47 4.61 13.73
N ALA A 182 -8.16 3.82 12.91
CA ALA A 182 -9.62 3.84 12.81
C ALA A 182 -10.30 3.51 14.16
N LEU A 183 -9.75 2.56 14.92
CA LEU A 183 -10.22 2.21 16.27
C LEU A 183 -9.98 3.35 17.27
N ALA A 184 -8.80 3.98 17.25
CA ALA A 184 -8.44 5.02 18.19
C ALA A 184 -9.30 6.28 18.04
N ILE A 185 -9.64 6.66 16.81
CA ILE A 185 -10.58 7.77 16.53
C ILE A 185 -12.04 7.36 16.75
N LYS A 186 -12.30 6.10 17.13
CA LYS A 186 -13.63 5.52 17.34
C LYS A 186 -14.55 5.70 16.12
N SER A 187 -14.00 5.48 14.93
CA SER A 187 -14.77 5.60 13.70
C SER A 187 -15.99 4.68 13.73
N ARG A 188 -17.13 5.18 13.25
CA ARG A 188 -18.33 4.36 13.02
C ARG A 188 -18.20 3.39 11.83
N TYR A 189 -17.16 3.56 11.00
CA TYR A 189 -16.95 2.78 9.79
C TYR A 189 -16.02 1.59 10.09
N SER A 190 -16.55 0.37 10.02
CA SER A 190 -15.76 -0.85 10.30
C SER A 190 -14.61 -1.05 9.33
N GLU A 191 -14.82 -0.70 8.06
CA GLU A 191 -13.86 -0.91 6.97
C GLU A 191 -12.92 0.26 6.73
N LEU A 192 -12.93 1.30 7.58
CA LEU A 192 -12.12 2.50 7.36
C LEU A 192 -10.62 2.16 7.30
N GLY A 193 -10.14 1.32 8.21
CA GLY A 193 -8.74 0.86 8.23
C GLY A 193 -8.35 0.00 7.02
N ALA A 194 -9.33 -0.55 6.29
CA ALA A 194 -9.11 -1.33 5.07
C ALA A 194 -9.11 -0.47 3.80
N MET A 195 -9.34 0.84 3.91
CA MET A 195 -9.46 1.73 2.78
C MET A 195 -8.13 1.92 2.04
N LEU A 196 -8.18 1.75 0.72
CA LEU A 196 -7.09 2.08 -0.19
C LEU A 196 -7.43 3.34 -0.99
N VAL A 197 -6.49 4.28 -1.04
CA VAL A 197 -6.71 5.63 -1.58
C VAL A 197 -5.65 5.97 -2.63
N PRO A 198 -6.02 6.29 -3.88
CA PRO A 198 -5.07 6.81 -4.85
C PRO A 198 -4.43 8.11 -4.36
N PRO A 199 -3.16 8.41 -4.72
CA PRO A 199 -2.53 9.67 -4.35
C PRO A 199 -3.32 10.93 -4.77
N SER A 200 -4.09 10.87 -5.87
CA SER A 200 -4.98 11.97 -6.27
C SER A 200 -6.07 12.25 -5.23
N MET A 201 -6.79 11.22 -4.80
CA MET A 201 -7.84 11.32 -3.79
C MET A 201 -7.28 11.69 -2.42
N ALA A 202 -6.09 11.20 -2.08
CA ALA A 202 -5.44 11.59 -0.82
C ALA A 202 -5.22 13.10 -0.73
N LEU A 203 -4.99 13.79 -1.86
CA LEU A 203 -4.83 15.26 -1.89
C LEU A 203 -6.15 16.01 -1.99
N LEU A 204 -7.13 15.47 -2.72
CA LEU A 204 -8.43 16.11 -2.96
C LEU A 204 -9.40 15.97 -1.79
N THR A 205 -9.17 15.02 -0.88
CA THR A 205 -10.08 14.71 0.22
C THR A 205 -9.76 15.57 1.45
N ASP A 206 -10.81 16.16 2.03
CA ASP A 206 -10.75 16.77 3.36
C ASP A 206 -11.07 15.69 4.42
N TYR A 207 -10.04 15.22 5.12
CA TYR A 207 -10.15 14.18 6.15
C TYR A 207 -10.61 14.75 7.50
N ASP A 208 -11.81 15.31 7.52
CA ASP A 208 -12.42 15.83 8.75
C ASP A 208 -13.06 14.71 9.61
N GLU A 209 -13.54 15.09 10.81
CA GLU A 209 -14.24 14.19 11.72
C GLU A 209 -15.46 13.52 11.05
N SER A 210 -16.12 14.20 10.11
CA SER A 210 -17.30 13.68 9.41
C SER A 210 -16.93 12.58 8.42
N TYR A 211 -15.92 12.84 7.59
CA TYR A 211 -15.37 11.90 6.62
C TYR A 211 -14.84 10.64 7.31
N LEU A 212 -14.12 10.82 8.42
CA LEU A 212 -13.57 9.72 9.21
C LEU A 212 -14.61 9.03 10.09
N GLY A 213 -15.85 9.54 10.15
CA GLY A 213 -16.94 8.93 10.90
C GLY A 213 -16.74 8.98 12.41
N VAL A 214 -16.04 10.00 12.90
CA VAL A 214 -15.83 10.26 14.33
C VAL A 214 -17.16 10.73 14.94
N PRO A 215 -17.65 10.10 16.02
CA PRO A 215 -18.92 10.48 16.64
C PRO A 215 -18.86 11.93 17.11
N SER A 216 -19.83 12.75 16.67
CA SER A 216 -20.00 14.07 17.27
C SER A 216 -20.46 13.93 18.72
N ALA A 217 -20.17 14.91 19.57
CA ALA A 217 -20.53 14.89 21.00
C ALA A 217 -22.04 14.68 21.28
N GLY A 218 -22.92 14.83 20.27
CA GLY A 218 -24.36 14.57 20.37
C GLY A 218 -24.84 13.23 19.79
N GLU A 219 -23.98 12.46 19.12
CA GLU A 219 -24.32 11.15 18.52
C GLU A 219 -23.93 9.96 19.42
N ALA A 220 -23.02 10.18 20.38
CA ALA A 220 -22.58 9.16 21.32
C ALA A 220 -23.69 8.64 22.27
N GLU A 221 -24.81 9.36 22.39
CA GLU A 221 -25.95 8.98 23.25
C GLU A 221 -27.08 8.22 22.50
N LYS A 222 -26.96 7.97 21.19
CA LYS A 222 -28.01 7.31 20.38
C LYS A 222 -27.52 6.06 19.65
N GLN A 223 -26.85 5.15 20.35
CA GLN A 223 -26.71 3.78 19.85
C GLN A 223 -27.41 2.81 20.81
N PRO A 224 -28.61 2.31 20.47
CA PRO A 224 -29.01 1.01 20.97
C PRO A 224 -28.22 -0.06 20.23
N ALA A 225 -27.74 -1.05 20.97
CA ALA A 225 -27.18 -2.28 20.44
C ALA A 225 -28.13 -2.87 19.40
N GLN A 226 -27.68 -3.01 18.15
CA GLN A 226 -28.41 -3.75 17.12
C GLN A 226 -27.75 -5.11 16.92
N GLU A 227 -28.21 -6.02 17.79
CA GLU A 227 -28.72 -7.35 17.50
C GLU A 227 -28.48 -7.91 16.08
N GLN A 228 -27.73 -9.02 16.07
CA GLN A 228 -27.59 -9.95 14.96
C GLN A 228 -28.97 -10.36 14.42
N THR A 229 -29.20 -10.22 13.12
CA THR A 229 -30.24 -10.99 12.44
C THR A 229 -29.79 -11.50 11.07
N ALA A 230 -29.72 -12.83 11.02
CA ALA A 230 -30.13 -13.72 9.93
C ALA A 230 -29.41 -13.66 8.58
N GLU A 231 -28.64 -14.72 8.35
CA GLU A 231 -28.23 -15.28 7.07
C GLU A 231 -29.36 -15.37 6.03
N THR A 232 -28.98 -15.31 4.75
CA THR A 232 -29.72 -15.95 3.65
C THR A 232 -28.67 -16.51 2.67
N PRO A 233 -28.89 -17.70 2.08
CA PRO A 233 -27.83 -18.68 1.86
C PRO A 233 -27.02 -18.48 0.57
N ILE A 234 -25.75 -18.88 0.66
CA ILE A 234 -24.89 -19.19 -0.48
C ILE A 234 -25.44 -20.45 -1.17
N PRO A 235 -25.62 -20.46 -2.51
CA PRO A 235 -26.09 -21.65 -3.21
C PRO A 235 -25.02 -22.76 -3.17
N SER A 236 -25.47 -23.94 -2.75
CA SER A 236 -24.72 -25.20 -2.70
C SER A 236 -24.23 -25.66 -4.07
N MET A 237 -22.96 -26.03 -4.16
CA MET A 237 -22.49 -27.02 -5.14
C MET A 237 -22.18 -28.32 -4.41
N ASP A 238 -22.82 -29.39 -4.85
CA ASP A 238 -22.64 -30.74 -4.33
C ASP A 238 -21.29 -31.35 -4.73
N LYS A 239 -20.70 -31.99 -3.72
CA LYS A 239 -19.66 -33.04 -3.60
C LYS A 239 -19.11 -33.73 -4.85
N VAL A 240 -17.78 -33.85 -4.87
CA VAL A 240 -16.96 -35.06 -5.19
C VAL A 240 -15.57 -34.82 -4.55
N SER A 241 -14.83 -35.70 -3.87
CA SER A 241 -15.02 -36.98 -3.17
C SER A 241 -13.74 -37.20 -2.34
N ASP A 242 -13.87 -37.85 -1.19
CA ASP A 242 -12.76 -38.29 -0.32
C ASP A 242 -11.70 -39.14 -1.03
N ALA A 243 -10.44 -38.72 -0.92
CA ALA A 243 -9.30 -39.62 -0.83
C ALA A 243 -8.15 -38.92 -0.07
N CYS A 244 -7.88 -39.45 1.12
CA CYS A 244 -6.64 -39.29 1.91
C CYS A 244 -6.50 -38.01 2.74
N ASN A 245 -7.34 -37.94 3.77
CA ASN A 245 -6.95 -37.41 5.08
C ASN A 245 -5.79 -38.21 5.68
N GLY A 246 -4.83 -37.51 6.29
CA GLY A 246 -4.02 -38.02 7.38
C GLY A 246 -2.53 -38.13 7.07
N CYS A 247 -1.74 -37.24 7.71
CA CYS A 247 -0.65 -37.64 8.60
C CYS A 247 -0.02 -36.39 9.23
N ASP A 248 -0.60 -35.97 10.35
CA ASP A 248 0.19 -35.45 11.47
C ASP A 248 1.07 -36.60 12.00
N LYS A 249 2.35 -36.28 12.28
CA LYS A 249 3.44 -37.13 12.82
C LYS A 249 4.27 -37.89 11.78
N ASP A 250 5.42 -37.30 11.41
CA ASP A 250 6.76 -37.90 11.56
C ASP A 250 7.88 -36.91 11.16
N GLU A 251 8.78 -36.62 12.10
CA GLU A 251 9.91 -35.65 12.04
C GLU A 251 11.07 -36.06 11.11
N SER A 252 10.86 -36.75 10.00
CA SER A 252 11.98 -37.24 9.17
C SER A 252 11.83 -37.14 7.65
N ALA A 253 10.89 -36.35 7.13
CA ALA A 253 10.65 -36.26 5.68
C ALA A 253 10.71 -34.86 5.05
N CYS A 254 11.44 -33.91 5.63
CA CYS A 254 11.81 -32.65 4.95
C CYS A 254 13.24 -32.19 5.31
N ALA A 255 14.18 -33.13 5.29
CA ALA A 255 15.60 -32.81 5.27
C ALA A 255 16.11 -32.83 3.83
N THR A 256 16.12 -31.67 3.18
CA THR A 256 17.24 -31.17 2.34
C THR A 256 16.87 -29.82 1.73
N CYS A 257 17.85 -28.90 1.70
CA CYS A 257 17.85 -27.53 1.16
C CYS A 257 17.62 -26.38 2.16
N LYS A 258 18.42 -26.37 3.24
CA LYS A 258 19.09 -25.12 3.66
C LYS A 258 20.32 -24.96 2.75
N ASP A 259 20.37 -23.90 1.94
CA ASP A 259 21.55 -23.04 1.77
C ASP A 259 21.32 -21.93 0.70
N LYS A 260 21.52 -20.68 1.15
CA LYS A 260 21.69 -19.41 0.38
C LYS A 260 20.47 -18.60 -0.08
N SER A 261 19.52 -18.35 0.82
CA SER A 261 18.75 -17.09 0.81
C SER A 261 18.71 -16.53 2.23
N PHE A 262 19.37 -15.39 2.45
CA PHE A 262 19.22 -14.65 3.70
C PHE A 262 18.05 -13.69 3.53
N SER A 263 16.93 -13.98 4.19
CA SER A 263 15.79 -13.07 4.31
C SER A 263 16.06 -12.13 5.48
N VAL A 264 16.11 -10.83 5.23
CA VAL A 264 16.15 -9.84 6.31
C VAL A 264 14.72 -9.70 6.83
N VAL A 265 14.47 -10.31 8.00
CA VAL A 265 13.25 -10.12 8.77
C VAL A 265 13.53 -9.02 9.79
N LEU A 266 12.86 -7.89 9.68
CA LEU A 266 12.90 -6.85 10.71
C LEU A 266 11.81 -7.16 11.74
N GLY A 267 12.21 -7.44 12.98
CA GLY A 267 11.30 -7.63 14.12
C GLY A 267 11.44 -8.98 14.81
N GLY A 268 12.52 -9.15 15.58
CA GLY A 268 12.68 -10.22 16.56
C GLY A 268 13.86 -9.89 17.46
N SER A 269 13.64 -9.85 18.77
CA SER A 269 14.69 -9.74 19.77
C SER A 269 15.51 -11.03 19.76
N ASP A 270 16.79 -10.91 19.41
CA ASP A 270 17.79 -11.92 19.70
C ASP A 270 17.96 -11.97 21.23
N ASP A 271 17.45 -13.03 21.87
CA ASP A 271 17.98 -13.52 23.13
C ASP A 271 18.15 -15.03 22.99
N GLU A 272 19.42 -15.41 22.84
CA GLU A 272 19.96 -16.76 22.82
C GLU A 272 20.02 -17.33 24.25
N GLU A 273 19.48 -18.53 24.46
CA GLU A 273 20.10 -19.63 25.25
C GLU A 273 19.47 -20.98 24.87
#